data_AF-A0A315XT40-F1
#
_entry.id   AF-A0A315XT40-F1
#
_cell.length_a   1.000
_cell.length_b   1.000
_cell.length_c   1.000
_cell.angle_alpha   90.00
_cell.angle_beta   90.00
_cell.angle_gamma   90.00
#
_symmetry.space_group_name_H-M   'P 1'
#
loop_
_entity.id
_entity.type
_entity.pdbx_description
1 polymer ?
#
loop_
_entity_poly.entity_id
_entity_poly.type
_entity_poly.pdbx_seq_one_letter_code
_entity_poly.pdbx_strand_id
1 'polypeptide(L)'
;MINVNIRYKGKELSTILPKCNDELRADLKKAGIDLPAEKLKLRSSAKEQYLVGLYTNNPLDDLIIDRLCNNDNLFELNNLCGILDNVADHDLIFKTILCSDARCINGIKKLFADHFMEFSDKLVLNTHLEEKPATFNVKKCVIEKAIAVTHKNFEHISRFPFMSLAFLERNKDFMYYDDEGNMYHCILLYDIDFGDGIVIESEGSTYTRYAQYIPQAKYIYEQFLDSHLNEIHLCCPIEIYQHIKDHPKDNCILDNADMAGYADDINTFIRENDLPAEHKRGLMLWYSPEGPDDEISEKVQSAHCTVEVINGELTGVITAKITGELSDEEMEKFRQYCVGQLSDGWGKSLEQKYMRTEVGEINISFWSDDESWALVPEDEYLSDNTQDMEMSM
;
A
#
# COMPACT_ATOMS: atom_id res chain seq x y z
N MET A 1 26.77 -3.27 -17.73
CA MET A 1 27.18 -3.50 -19.13
C MET A 1 26.56 -4.76 -19.71
N ILE A 2 25.71 -4.58 -20.74
CA ILE A 2 24.98 -5.67 -21.42
C ILE A 2 25.71 -6.07 -22.69
N ASN A 3 26.04 -7.36 -22.83
CA ASN A 3 26.54 -7.94 -24.09
C ASN A 3 25.36 -8.21 -25.02
N VAL A 4 25.50 -7.77 -26.27
CA VAL A 4 24.47 -7.87 -27.31
C VAL A 4 25.03 -8.63 -28.49
N ASN A 5 24.37 -9.74 -28.83
CA ASN A 5 24.65 -10.53 -30.02
C ASN A 5 23.51 -10.39 -31.02
N ILE A 6 23.83 -9.94 -32.23
CA ILE A 6 22.84 -9.70 -33.28
C ILE A 6 23.20 -10.58 -34.46
N ARG A 7 22.30 -11.48 -34.83
CA ARG A 7 22.39 -12.27 -36.06
C ARG A 7 21.42 -11.71 -37.08
N TYR A 8 21.86 -11.32 -38.26
CA TYR A 8 21.01 -10.82 -39.35
C TYR A 8 21.40 -11.45 -40.68
N LYS A 9 20.49 -12.23 -41.29
CA LYS A 9 20.71 -12.92 -42.58
C LYS A 9 22.06 -13.66 -42.68
N GLY A 10 22.46 -14.34 -41.61
CA GLY A 10 23.72 -15.10 -41.55
C GLY A 10 24.98 -14.29 -41.24
N LYS A 11 24.86 -12.96 -41.04
CA LYS A 11 25.92 -12.12 -40.49
C LYS A 11 25.72 -11.95 -38.98
N GLU A 12 26.80 -11.75 -38.26
CA GLU A 12 26.78 -11.61 -36.81
C GLU A 12 27.55 -10.38 -36.33
N LEU A 13 27.03 -9.73 -35.29
CA LEU A 13 27.70 -8.67 -34.55
C LEU A 13 27.60 -8.99 -33.06
N SER A 14 28.74 -8.91 -32.37
CA SER A 14 28.82 -8.89 -30.91
C SER A 14 29.30 -7.52 -30.46
N THR A 15 28.55 -6.86 -29.59
CA THR A 15 28.90 -5.55 -29.01
C THR A 15 28.48 -5.50 -27.54
N ILE A 16 28.91 -4.45 -26.83
CA ILE A 16 28.56 -4.18 -25.44
C ILE A 16 27.86 -2.82 -25.36
N LEU A 17 26.85 -2.71 -24.49
CA LEU A 17 26.17 -1.47 -24.13
C LEU A 17 26.46 -1.08 -22.68
N PRO A 18 26.44 0.24 -22.34
CA PRO A 18 26.17 1.35 -23.26
C PRO A 18 27.37 1.71 -24.12
N LYS A 19 27.10 2.37 -25.25
CA LYS A 19 28.13 2.98 -26.10
C LYS A 19 27.61 4.18 -26.87
N CYS A 20 28.52 4.96 -27.46
CA CYS A 20 28.14 6.09 -28.30
C CYS A 20 27.28 5.63 -29.49
N ASN A 21 26.20 6.36 -29.78
CA ASN A 21 25.24 5.98 -30.82
C ASN A 21 25.88 5.95 -32.23
N ASP A 22 26.83 6.85 -32.51
CA ASP A 22 27.55 6.84 -33.78
C ASP A 22 28.43 5.60 -33.94
N GLU A 23 29.05 5.14 -32.84
CA GLU A 23 29.85 3.92 -32.82
C GLU A 23 28.97 2.67 -33.00
N LEU A 24 27.84 2.60 -32.29
CA LEU A 24 26.88 1.49 -32.45
C LEU A 24 26.39 1.40 -33.90
N ARG A 25 26.08 2.55 -34.52
CA ARG A 25 25.67 2.62 -35.93
C ARG A 25 26.78 2.18 -36.87
N ALA A 26 28.02 2.57 -36.60
CA ALA A 26 29.18 2.17 -37.39
C ALA A 26 29.41 0.65 -37.32
N ASP A 27 29.27 0.05 -36.14
CA ASP A 27 29.42 -1.39 -35.93
C ASP A 27 28.36 -2.21 -36.67
N LEU A 28 27.09 -1.79 -36.60
CA LEU A 28 26.00 -2.41 -37.36
C LEU A 28 26.30 -2.39 -38.86
N LYS A 29 26.71 -1.22 -39.38
CA LYS A 29 27.04 -1.07 -40.81
C LYS A 29 28.26 -1.91 -41.21
N LYS A 30 29.29 -1.97 -40.36
CA LYS A 30 30.50 -2.77 -40.58
C LYS A 30 30.22 -4.27 -40.58
N ALA A 31 29.32 -4.73 -39.70
CA ALA A 31 28.82 -6.09 -39.70
C ALA A 31 27.86 -6.38 -40.86
N GLY A 32 27.52 -5.38 -41.68
CA GLY A 32 26.62 -5.50 -42.82
C GLY A 32 25.17 -5.75 -42.42
N ILE A 33 24.78 -5.21 -41.26
CA ILE A 33 23.42 -5.17 -40.73
C ILE A 33 22.81 -3.85 -41.19
N ASP A 34 22.00 -3.90 -42.24
CA ASP A 34 21.40 -2.72 -42.89
C ASP A 34 20.13 -2.21 -42.17
N LEU A 35 19.98 -2.55 -40.88
CA LEU A 35 18.91 -2.10 -40.01
C LEU A 35 19.46 -1.18 -38.92
N PRO A 36 18.83 -0.03 -38.68
CA PRO A 36 19.24 0.85 -37.59
C PRO A 36 18.78 0.30 -36.23
N ALA A 37 19.45 0.71 -35.14
CA ALA A 37 19.25 0.15 -33.80
C ALA A 37 17.80 0.30 -33.28
N GLU A 38 17.10 1.35 -33.68
CA GLU A 38 15.70 1.64 -33.37
C GLU A 38 14.74 0.60 -33.97
N LYS A 39 15.17 -0.08 -35.05
CA LYS A 39 14.40 -1.11 -35.75
C LYS A 39 14.75 -2.52 -35.31
N LEU A 40 15.74 -2.69 -34.44
CA LEU A 40 16.12 -3.99 -33.88
C LEU A 40 15.42 -4.20 -32.54
N LYS A 41 14.37 -5.02 -32.54
CA LYS A 41 13.62 -5.38 -31.32
C LYS A 41 14.36 -6.41 -30.49
N LEU A 42 14.27 -6.25 -29.17
CA LEU A 42 15.05 -7.04 -28.20
C LEU A 42 14.47 -8.44 -27.98
N ARG A 43 13.16 -8.63 -28.17
CA ARG A 43 12.50 -9.95 -28.17
C ARG A 43 11.93 -10.26 -29.57
N SER A 44 12.83 -10.33 -30.56
CA SER A 44 12.49 -10.64 -31.96
C SER A 44 11.97 -12.08 -32.13
N SER A 45 11.00 -12.29 -33.01
CA SER A 45 10.45 -13.62 -33.31
C SER A 45 11.28 -14.38 -34.36
N ALA A 46 11.17 -15.72 -34.40
CA ALA A 46 11.84 -16.55 -35.40
C ALA A 46 11.42 -16.27 -36.87
N LYS A 47 10.37 -15.47 -37.08
CA LYS A 47 9.93 -15.01 -38.41
C LYS A 47 10.70 -13.77 -38.89
N GLU A 48 11.40 -13.08 -38.01
CA GLU A 48 12.21 -11.91 -38.34
C GLU A 48 13.54 -12.32 -38.96
N GLN A 49 14.07 -11.47 -39.82
CA GLN A 49 15.34 -11.72 -40.52
C GLN A 49 16.56 -11.49 -39.62
N TYR A 50 16.35 -11.08 -38.36
CA TYR A 50 17.37 -10.94 -37.32
C TYR A 50 16.93 -11.58 -35.99
N LEU A 51 17.92 -11.87 -35.15
CA LEU A 51 17.75 -12.24 -33.75
C LEU A 51 18.69 -11.41 -32.87
N VAL A 52 18.18 -10.88 -31.76
CA VAL A 52 18.97 -10.20 -30.73
C VAL A 52 19.03 -11.04 -29.47
N GLY A 53 20.24 -11.37 -29.01
CA GLY A 53 20.49 -12.02 -27.73
C GLY A 53 21.16 -11.04 -26.77
N LEU A 54 20.62 -10.94 -25.56
CA LEU A 54 21.15 -10.10 -24.49
C LEU A 54 21.74 -11.00 -23.40
N TYR A 55 22.95 -10.68 -22.98
CA TYR A 55 23.67 -11.44 -21.96
C TYR A 55 24.40 -10.49 -21.03
N THR A 56 24.29 -10.74 -19.75
CA THR A 56 24.99 -9.96 -18.74
C THR A 56 25.37 -10.86 -17.57
N ASN A 57 26.42 -10.48 -16.88
CA ASN A 57 26.78 -11.04 -15.58
C ASN A 57 26.52 -10.02 -14.46
N ASN A 58 25.92 -8.87 -14.80
CA ASN A 58 25.57 -7.81 -13.86
C ASN A 58 24.09 -7.97 -13.46
N PRO A 59 23.78 -8.05 -12.16
CA PRO A 59 22.41 -8.23 -11.69
C PRO A 59 21.43 -7.13 -12.12
N LEU A 60 21.85 -5.86 -12.14
CA LEU A 60 20.99 -4.74 -12.54
C LEU A 60 20.59 -4.80 -14.00
N ASP A 61 21.56 -5.08 -14.85
CA ASP A 61 21.30 -5.33 -16.24
C ASP A 61 20.34 -6.51 -16.44
N ASP A 62 20.49 -7.59 -15.66
CA ASP A 62 19.65 -8.78 -15.75
C ASP A 62 18.20 -8.47 -15.37
N LEU A 63 18.01 -7.66 -14.32
CA LEU A 63 16.70 -7.15 -13.93
C LEU A 63 16.09 -6.23 -15.00
N ILE A 64 16.88 -5.32 -15.59
CA ILE A 64 16.40 -4.50 -16.71
C ILE A 64 15.95 -5.39 -17.86
N ILE A 65 16.74 -6.44 -18.17
CA ILE A 65 16.42 -7.43 -19.20
C ILE A 65 15.12 -8.18 -18.88
N ASP A 66 14.89 -8.58 -17.63
CA ASP A 66 13.63 -9.21 -17.20
C ASP A 66 12.42 -8.29 -17.42
N ARG A 67 12.58 -6.99 -17.19
CA ARG A 67 11.52 -6.01 -17.40
C ARG A 67 11.26 -5.66 -18.87
N LEU A 68 12.12 -6.07 -19.80
CA LEU A 68 11.95 -5.76 -21.23
C LEU A 68 10.72 -6.41 -21.85
N CYS A 69 10.06 -5.64 -22.70
CA CYS A 69 8.88 -6.01 -23.47
C CYS A 69 9.21 -6.22 -24.95
N ASN A 70 8.27 -6.82 -25.69
CA ASN A 70 8.47 -7.15 -27.11
C ASN A 70 8.72 -5.92 -28.02
N ASN A 71 8.25 -4.74 -27.62
CA ASN A 71 8.40 -3.52 -28.40
C ASN A 71 9.67 -2.72 -28.07
N ASP A 72 10.41 -3.10 -27.03
CA ASP A 72 11.67 -2.43 -26.68
C ASP A 72 12.73 -2.69 -27.75
N ASN A 73 13.57 -1.69 -28.00
CA ASN A 73 14.56 -1.73 -29.08
C ASN A 73 15.98 -1.42 -28.58
N LEU A 74 16.96 -1.79 -29.40
CA LEU A 74 18.37 -1.71 -29.05
C LEU A 74 18.83 -0.28 -28.74
N PHE A 75 18.31 0.72 -29.45
CA PHE A 75 18.66 2.11 -29.21
C PHE A 75 18.16 2.62 -27.86
N GLU A 76 16.92 2.30 -27.49
CA GLU A 76 16.36 2.70 -26.20
C GLU A 76 17.07 2.04 -25.03
N LEU A 77 17.45 0.77 -25.18
CA LEU A 77 18.24 0.06 -24.16
C LEU A 77 19.63 0.68 -24.03
N ASN A 78 20.29 1.00 -25.15
CA ASN A 78 21.60 1.65 -25.14
C ASN A 78 21.56 2.98 -24.38
N ASN A 79 20.54 3.80 -24.65
CA ASN A 79 20.39 5.09 -23.97
C ASN A 79 20.02 4.93 -22.50
N LEU A 80 19.11 4.00 -22.13
CA LEU A 80 18.80 3.73 -20.73
C LEU A 80 20.06 3.28 -19.99
N CYS A 81 20.80 2.31 -20.51
CA CYS A 81 22.07 1.87 -19.92
C CYS A 81 23.06 3.03 -19.82
N GLY A 82 23.13 3.91 -20.82
CA GLY A 82 24.01 5.08 -20.79
C GLY A 82 23.62 6.08 -19.70
N ILE A 83 22.33 6.30 -19.48
CA ILE A 83 21.84 7.13 -18.38
C ILE A 83 22.21 6.48 -17.05
N LEU A 84 21.88 5.19 -16.88
CA LEU A 84 22.10 4.47 -15.64
C LEU A 84 23.60 4.29 -15.31
N ASP A 85 24.48 4.13 -16.30
CA ASP A 85 25.95 4.05 -16.13
C ASP A 85 26.57 5.37 -15.67
N ASN A 86 25.90 6.50 -15.91
CA ASN A 86 26.35 7.81 -15.40
C ASN A 86 25.86 8.09 -13.97
N VAL A 87 25.11 7.17 -13.37
CA VAL A 87 24.57 7.32 -12.02
C VAL A 87 25.56 6.78 -11.00
N ALA A 88 25.81 7.57 -9.95
CA ALA A 88 26.74 7.19 -8.89
C ALA A 88 26.25 6.03 -8.01
N ASP A 89 24.94 5.82 -7.90
CA ASP A 89 24.32 4.80 -7.03
C ASP A 89 23.46 3.79 -7.83
N HIS A 90 24.13 2.74 -8.30
CA HIS A 90 23.51 1.64 -9.03
C HIS A 90 22.63 0.73 -8.17
N ASP A 91 22.86 0.69 -6.86
CA ASP A 91 22.09 -0.17 -5.94
C ASP A 91 20.68 0.40 -5.72
N LEU A 92 20.54 1.73 -5.65
CA LEU A 92 19.23 2.41 -5.60
C LEU A 92 18.39 2.11 -6.84
N ILE A 93 18.98 2.27 -8.03
CA ILE A 93 18.31 1.99 -9.31
C ILE A 93 17.81 0.54 -9.34
N PHE A 94 18.66 -0.41 -8.92
CA PHE A 94 18.29 -1.81 -8.89
C PHE A 94 17.06 -2.07 -8.04
N LYS A 95 17.04 -1.54 -6.82
CA LYS A 95 15.93 -1.73 -5.88
C LYS A 95 14.64 -1.08 -6.40
N THR A 96 14.68 0.14 -6.96
CA THR A 96 13.49 0.82 -7.48
C THR A 96 12.85 0.04 -8.63
N ILE A 97 13.65 -0.51 -9.55
CA ILE A 97 13.12 -1.37 -10.61
C ILE A 97 12.56 -2.67 -10.04
N LEU A 98 13.28 -3.29 -9.09
CA LEU A 98 12.93 -4.61 -8.54
C LEU A 98 11.59 -4.59 -7.81
N CYS A 99 11.36 -3.55 -7.00
CA CYS A 99 10.17 -3.36 -6.19
C CYS A 99 9.00 -2.73 -6.94
N SER A 100 9.18 -2.36 -8.21
CA SER A 100 8.09 -1.84 -9.04
C SER A 100 7.54 -2.91 -9.98
N ASP A 101 6.25 -2.78 -10.31
CA ASP A 101 5.63 -3.50 -11.42
C ASP A 101 5.93 -2.83 -12.77
N ALA A 102 6.85 -1.87 -12.80
CA ALA A 102 7.21 -1.17 -14.03
C ALA A 102 7.81 -2.14 -15.03
N ARG A 103 7.20 -2.18 -16.21
CA ARG A 103 7.64 -2.98 -17.34
C ARG A 103 8.02 -2.08 -18.50
N CYS A 104 8.84 -2.64 -19.38
CA CYS A 104 9.42 -1.99 -20.53
C CYS A 104 10.38 -0.84 -20.17
N ILE A 105 11.20 -0.42 -21.13
CA ILE A 105 12.23 0.60 -20.89
C ILE A 105 11.61 1.93 -20.43
N ASN A 106 10.46 2.31 -20.98
CA ASN A 106 9.82 3.57 -20.60
C ASN A 106 9.19 3.54 -19.20
N GLY A 107 8.68 2.40 -18.74
CA GLY A 107 8.22 2.26 -17.35
C GLY A 107 9.38 2.44 -16.39
N ILE A 108 10.53 1.82 -16.70
CA ILE A 108 11.77 2.01 -15.93
C ILE A 108 12.21 3.48 -15.95
N LYS A 109 12.23 4.15 -17.11
CA LYS A 109 12.59 5.58 -17.18
C LYS A 109 11.71 6.46 -16.32
N LYS A 110 10.41 6.16 -16.20
CA LYS A 110 9.48 6.93 -15.37
C LYS A 110 9.76 6.82 -13.89
N LEU A 111 10.22 5.66 -13.40
CA LEU A 111 10.69 5.51 -12.01
C LEU A 111 11.80 6.50 -11.64
N PHE A 112 12.44 7.02 -12.68
CA PHE A 112 13.69 7.76 -12.63
C PHE A 112 13.57 9.15 -13.26
N ALA A 113 12.36 9.55 -13.65
CA ALA A 113 12.09 10.84 -14.27
C ALA A 113 12.50 12.01 -13.36
N ASP A 114 12.32 11.87 -12.05
CA ASP A 114 12.67 12.89 -11.05
C ASP A 114 14.16 12.91 -10.68
N HIS A 115 14.90 11.84 -10.99
CA HIS A 115 16.30 11.67 -10.56
C HIS A 115 17.32 11.86 -11.69
N PHE A 116 16.94 11.63 -12.96
CA PHE A 116 17.93 11.45 -14.03
C PHE A 116 17.69 12.29 -15.30
N MET A 117 16.78 13.26 -15.26
CA MET A 117 16.65 14.29 -16.32
C MET A 117 16.85 15.69 -15.75
N GLU A 118 18.12 16.13 -15.71
CA GLU A 118 18.62 17.53 -15.68
C GLU A 118 18.23 18.50 -14.53
N PHE A 119 17.58 18.06 -13.44
CA PHE A 119 17.15 19.01 -12.37
C PHE A 119 17.28 18.51 -10.91
N SER A 120 18.27 17.65 -10.60
CA SER A 120 18.39 17.01 -9.27
C SER A 120 18.71 17.94 -8.08
N ASP A 121 19.09 19.20 -8.32
CA ASP A 121 19.31 20.24 -7.29
C ASP A 121 18.11 21.16 -7.08
N LYS A 122 17.00 20.91 -7.80
CA LYS A 122 15.82 21.79 -7.83
C LYS A 122 14.58 21.02 -7.43
N LEU A 123 13.68 21.69 -6.73
CA LEU A 123 12.33 21.20 -6.52
C LEU A 123 11.61 21.20 -7.87
N VAL A 124 11.29 20.01 -8.37
CA VAL A 124 10.43 19.82 -9.55
C VAL A 124 9.01 19.56 -9.07
N LEU A 125 8.06 20.37 -9.54
CA LEU A 125 6.63 20.20 -9.27
C LEU A 125 5.90 20.05 -10.60
N ASN A 126 5.10 19.00 -10.72
CA ASN A 126 4.16 18.87 -11.82
C ASN A 126 3.01 19.85 -11.58
N THR A 127 2.89 20.88 -12.42
CA THR A 127 1.83 21.88 -12.28
C THR A 127 1.44 22.48 -13.62
N HIS A 128 0.24 23.05 -13.68
CA HIS A 128 -0.29 23.74 -14.85
C HIS A 128 -0.05 25.25 -14.72
N LEU A 129 0.73 25.83 -15.64
CA LEU A 129 0.93 27.28 -15.72
C LEU A 129 0.05 27.88 -16.82
N GLU A 130 -0.80 28.81 -16.44
CA GLU A 130 -1.62 29.61 -17.37
C GLU A 130 -1.04 31.02 -17.52
N GLU A 131 -1.51 31.75 -18.54
CA GLU A 131 -1.22 33.19 -18.62
C GLU A 131 -1.67 33.90 -17.33
N LYS A 132 -0.91 34.93 -16.93
CA LYS A 132 -1.07 35.61 -15.64
C LYS A 132 -2.55 35.95 -15.38
N PRO A 133 -3.19 35.37 -14.34
CA PRO A 133 -4.55 35.73 -13.98
C PRO A 133 -4.59 37.12 -13.35
N ALA A 134 -5.75 37.78 -13.39
CA ALA A 134 -5.95 39.06 -12.72
C ALA A 134 -5.77 38.94 -11.19
N THR A 135 -6.15 37.80 -10.61
CA THR A 135 -6.03 37.44 -9.19
C THR A 135 -6.00 35.93 -9.01
N PHE A 136 -5.25 35.42 -8.03
CA PHE A 136 -5.32 34.02 -7.59
C PHE A 136 -6.42 33.84 -6.55
N ASN A 137 -7.67 33.73 -7.01
CA ASN A 137 -8.83 33.58 -6.14
C ASN A 137 -8.99 32.12 -5.70
N VAL A 138 -8.19 31.71 -4.72
CA VAL A 138 -8.24 30.35 -4.17
C VAL A 138 -9.53 30.18 -3.35
N LYS A 139 -10.29 29.12 -3.67
CA LYS A 139 -11.44 28.68 -2.89
C LYS A 139 -11.03 27.55 -1.95
N LYS A 140 -11.73 27.43 -0.82
CA LYS A 140 -11.56 26.27 0.05
C LYS A 140 -12.18 25.04 -0.62
N CYS A 141 -11.48 23.92 -0.56
CA CYS A 141 -11.97 22.62 -1.00
C CYS A 141 -11.85 21.65 0.17
N VAL A 142 -12.99 21.17 0.67
CA VAL A 142 -13.10 20.09 1.66
C VAL A 142 -12.98 18.77 0.90
N ILE A 143 -12.12 17.88 1.37
CA ILE A 143 -11.97 16.55 0.78
C ILE A 143 -12.88 15.60 1.56
N GLU A 144 -14.02 15.26 0.97
CA GLU A 144 -14.98 14.31 1.55
C GLU A 144 -14.49 12.87 1.43
N LYS A 145 -13.79 12.56 0.33
CA LYS A 145 -13.25 11.23 0.08
C LYS A 145 -11.95 11.27 -0.70
N ALA A 146 -11.03 10.37 -0.39
CA ALA A 146 -9.79 10.21 -1.14
C ALA A 146 -9.70 8.82 -1.78
N ILE A 147 -9.43 8.79 -3.07
CA ILE A 147 -9.42 7.57 -3.89
C ILE A 147 -8.00 7.36 -4.42
N ALA A 148 -7.34 6.33 -3.89
CA ALA A 148 -6.06 5.86 -4.41
C ALA A 148 -6.26 5.14 -5.74
N VAL A 149 -5.45 5.47 -6.74
CA VAL A 149 -5.43 4.77 -8.03
C VAL A 149 -4.00 4.47 -8.46
N THR A 150 -3.81 3.41 -9.26
CA THR A 150 -2.50 3.12 -9.87
C THR A 150 -2.05 4.24 -10.79
N HIS A 151 -0.75 4.38 -11.02
CA HIS A 151 -0.20 5.38 -11.96
C HIS A 151 -0.83 5.30 -13.33
N LYS A 152 -1.09 4.09 -13.83
CA LYS A 152 -1.73 3.87 -15.12
C LYS A 152 -3.12 4.52 -15.18
N ASN A 153 -3.90 4.37 -14.11
CA ASN A 153 -5.22 4.96 -14.03
C ASN A 153 -5.14 6.48 -13.82
N PHE A 154 -4.22 6.95 -12.96
CA PHE A 154 -3.99 8.37 -12.73
C PHE A 154 -3.57 9.12 -14.02
N GLU A 155 -2.57 8.59 -14.74
CA GLU A 155 -2.09 9.14 -16.02
C GLU A 155 -3.20 9.15 -17.07
N HIS A 156 -4.10 8.17 -17.04
CA HIS A 156 -5.23 8.11 -17.96
C HIS A 156 -6.28 9.20 -17.63
N ILE A 157 -6.66 9.32 -16.36
CA ILE A 157 -7.66 10.30 -15.89
C ILE A 157 -7.15 11.73 -16.12
N SER A 158 -5.89 12.01 -15.73
CA SER A 158 -5.27 13.33 -15.92
C SER A 158 -5.20 13.78 -17.38
N ARG A 159 -5.07 12.85 -18.33
CA ARG A 159 -5.08 13.15 -19.78
C ARG A 159 -6.47 13.30 -20.38
N PHE A 160 -7.49 12.69 -19.79
CA PHE A 160 -8.86 12.64 -20.32
C PHE A 160 -9.90 13.04 -19.25
N PRO A 161 -9.87 14.28 -18.72
CA PRO A 161 -10.75 14.70 -17.62
C PRO A 161 -12.26 14.67 -17.95
N PHE A 162 -12.63 14.74 -19.23
CA PHE A 162 -14.03 14.65 -19.68
C PHE A 162 -14.57 13.21 -19.76
N MET A 163 -13.78 12.20 -19.40
CA MET A 163 -14.23 10.81 -19.39
C MET A 163 -15.26 10.59 -18.28
N SER A 164 -16.27 9.76 -18.57
CA SER A 164 -17.20 9.27 -17.55
C SER A 164 -16.46 8.31 -16.61
N LEU A 165 -16.38 8.65 -15.33
CA LEU A 165 -15.70 7.86 -14.32
C LEU A 165 -16.73 7.18 -13.43
N ALA A 166 -16.78 5.85 -13.45
CA ALA A 166 -17.78 5.07 -12.70
C ALA A 166 -17.73 5.32 -11.18
N PHE A 167 -16.56 5.69 -10.65
CA PHE A 167 -16.47 6.06 -9.23
C PHE A 167 -17.08 7.44 -8.95
N LEU A 168 -17.06 8.39 -9.89
CA LEU A 168 -17.73 9.68 -9.67
C LEU A 168 -19.24 9.49 -9.54
N GLU A 169 -19.85 8.60 -10.33
CA GLU A 169 -21.28 8.27 -10.21
C GLU A 169 -21.65 7.83 -8.80
N ARG A 170 -20.83 6.96 -8.19
CA ARG A 170 -21.08 6.42 -6.85
C ARG A 170 -20.86 7.43 -5.73
N ASN A 171 -20.11 8.50 -5.99
CA ASN A 171 -19.72 9.48 -4.98
C ASN A 171 -20.25 10.88 -5.31
N LYS A 172 -21.29 11.00 -6.14
CA LYS A 172 -21.86 12.30 -6.55
C LYS A 172 -22.36 13.11 -5.36
N ASP A 173 -22.95 12.44 -4.38
CA ASP A 173 -23.57 13.09 -3.23
C ASP A 173 -22.54 13.75 -2.30
N PHE A 174 -21.25 13.37 -2.42
CA PHE A 174 -20.14 13.99 -1.69
C PHE A 174 -19.57 15.23 -2.39
N MET A 175 -19.96 15.52 -3.64
CA MET A 175 -19.43 16.65 -4.41
C MET A 175 -20.50 17.71 -4.61
N TYR A 176 -20.28 18.88 -4.02
CA TYR A 176 -21.16 20.03 -4.16
C TYR A 176 -20.44 21.33 -3.78
N TYR A 177 -21.06 22.47 -4.10
CA TYR A 177 -20.63 23.76 -3.60
C TYR A 177 -21.53 24.18 -2.44
N ASP A 178 -20.91 24.48 -1.30
CA ASP A 178 -21.59 25.08 -0.14
C ASP A 178 -21.58 26.61 -0.29
N ASP A 179 -22.74 27.17 -0.62
CA ASP A 179 -22.95 28.61 -0.75
C ASP A 179 -22.78 29.36 0.58
N GLU A 180 -23.14 28.77 1.71
CA GLU A 180 -23.07 29.41 3.02
C GLU A 180 -21.61 29.48 3.51
N GLY A 181 -20.88 28.38 3.39
CA GLY A 181 -19.46 28.27 3.73
C GLY A 181 -18.51 28.81 2.65
N ASN A 182 -19.02 29.07 1.45
CA ASN A 182 -18.26 29.52 0.28
C ASN A 182 -17.07 28.58 -0.01
N MET A 183 -17.34 27.28 -0.01
CA MET A 183 -16.35 26.22 -0.19
C MET A 183 -16.89 25.09 -1.07
N TYR A 184 -15.98 24.40 -1.76
CA TYR A 184 -16.30 23.17 -2.48
C TYR A 184 -16.15 21.97 -1.56
N HIS A 185 -17.02 21.00 -1.71
CA HIS A 185 -16.87 19.64 -1.22
C HIS A 185 -16.44 18.77 -2.40
N CYS A 186 -15.34 18.05 -2.24
CA CYS A 186 -14.58 17.47 -3.34
C CYS A 186 -14.14 16.04 -3.03
N ILE A 187 -13.78 15.34 -4.09
CA ILE A 187 -13.04 14.07 -4.01
C ILE A 187 -11.58 14.34 -4.37
N LEU A 188 -10.65 13.76 -3.62
CA LEU A 188 -9.24 13.70 -3.98
C LEU A 188 -8.94 12.38 -4.67
N LEU A 189 -8.55 12.39 -5.93
CA LEU A 189 -7.98 11.23 -6.60
C LEU A 189 -6.45 11.35 -6.60
N TYR A 190 -5.73 10.34 -6.11
CA TYR A 190 -4.26 10.40 -6.05
C TYR A 190 -3.58 9.13 -6.58
N ASP A 191 -2.42 9.34 -7.20
CA ASP A 191 -1.53 8.31 -7.71
C ASP A 191 -0.83 7.61 -6.55
N ILE A 192 -1.08 6.32 -6.37
CA ILE A 192 -0.44 5.55 -5.30
C ILE A 192 1.07 5.36 -5.54
N ASP A 193 1.52 5.40 -6.79
CA ASP A 193 2.89 5.10 -7.18
C ASP A 193 3.77 6.37 -7.18
N PHE A 194 3.24 7.49 -7.71
CA PHE A 194 4.00 8.75 -7.87
C PHE A 194 3.52 9.90 -6.98
N GLY A 195 2.37 9.75 -6.34
CA GLY A 195 1.90 10.65 -5.29
C GLY A 195 1.21 11.93 -5.76
N ASP A 196 1.22 12.28 -7.05
CA ASP A 196 0.44 13.41 -7.55
C ASP A 196 -1.07 13.12 -7.52
N GLY A 197 -1.90 14.16 -7.55
CA GLY A 197 -3.34 14.03 -7.40
C GLY A 197 -4.15 15.04 -8.19
N ILE A 198 -5.47 14.85 -8.15
CA ILE A 198 -6.48 15.73 -8.73
C ILE A 198 -7.60 15.88 -7.72
N VAL A 199 -7.89 17.12 -7.32
CA VAL A 199 -9.12 17.45 -6.58
C VAL A 199 -10.23 17.64 -7.59
N ILE A 200 -11.37 17.00 -7.36
CA ILE A 200 -12.48 16.89 -8.29
C ILE A 200 -13.77 17.36 -7.62
N GLU A 201 -14.52 18.17 -8.34
CA GLU A 201 -15.93 18.47 -8.07
C GLU A 201 -16.71 18.32 -9.40
N SER A 202 -17.84 17.60 -9.38
CA SER A 202 -18.55 17.24 -10.62
C SER A 202 -19.86 18.00 -10.88
N GLU A 203 -20.36 18.77 -9.92
CA GLU A 203 -21.72 19.31 -9.83
C GLU A 203 -22.76 18.25 -10.24
N GLY A 204 -22.67 17.04 -9.65
CA GLY A 204 -23.57 15.91 -9.95
C GLY A 204 -23.37 15.26 -11.33
N SER A 205 -22.35 15.65 -12.10
CA SER A 205 -22.00 15.02 -13.38
C SER A 205 -21.17 13.74 -13.19
N THR A 206 -20.99 12.96 -14.25
CA THR A 206 -20.19 11.72 -14.25
C THR A 206 -18.73 11.91 -14.66
N TYR A 207 -18.32 13.16 -14.91
CA TYR A 207 -16.98 13.55 -15.32
C TYR A 207 -16.48 14.70 -14.42
N THR A 208 -15.18 15.02 -14.49
CA THR A 208 -14.58 16.05 -13.64
C THR A 208 -14.92 17.45 -14.17
N ARG A 209 -16.00 18.07 -13.66
CA ARG A 209 -16.46 19.37 -14.15
C ARG A 209 -15.55 20.51 -13.69
N TYR A 210 -15.15 20.49 -12.42
CA TYR A 210 -14.05 21.26 -11.89
C TYR A 210 -12.97 20.31 -11.42
N ALA A 211 -11.73 20.65 -11.75
CA ALA A 211 -10.58 19.84 -11.38
C ALA A 211 -9.37 20.74 -11.17
N GLN A 212 -8.57 20.40 -10.16
CA GLN A 212 -7.29 21.04 -9.91
C GLN A 212 -6.23 19.95 -9.74
N TYR A 213 -5.18 20.00 -10.54
CA TYR A 213 -4.01 19.15 -10.35
C TYR A 213 -3.25 19.57 -9.08
N ILE A 214 -3.00 18.62 -8.20
CA ILE A 214 -2.31 18.81 -6.93
C ILE A 214 -1.00 18.01 -6.95
N PRO A 215 0.16 18.66 -7.05
CA PRO A 215 1.42 17.95 -6.91
C PRO A 215 1.57 17.38 -5.49
N GLN A 216 2.13 16.18 -5.37
CA GLN A 216 2.36 15.49 -4.09
C GLN A 216 1.10 15.31 -3.22
N ALA A 217 -0.06 15.18 -3.84
CA ALA A 217 -1.34 14.97 -3.16
C ALA A 217 -1.34 13.81 -2.15
N LYS A 218 -0.76 12.66 -2.50
CA LYS A 218 -0.64 11.50 -1.61
C LYS A 218 0.06 11.87 -0.32
N TYR A 219 1.19 12.55 -0.42
CA TYR A 219 1.95 12.99 0.75
C TYR A 219 1.12 13.95 1.61
N ILE A 220 0.46 14.93 0.98
CA ILE A 220 -0.42 15.87 1.70
C ILE A 220 -1.54 15.12 2.43
N TYR A 221 -2.15 14.13 1.77
CA TYR A 221 -3.26 13.36 2.32
C TYR A 221 -2.80 12.41 3.44
N GLU A 222 -1.70 11.68 3.27
CA GLU A 222 -1.15 10.79 4.29
C GLU A 222 -0.73 11.59 5.55
N GLN A 223 -0.15 12.78 5.40
CA GLN A 223 0.14 13.67 6.52
C GLN A 223 -1.14 14.14 7.24
N PHE A 224 -2.22 14.38 6.51
CA PHE A 224 -3.52 14.68 7.12
C PHE A 224 -4.03 13.49 7.94
N LEU A 225 -4.00 12.28 7.37
CA LEU A 225 -4.41 11.07 8.08
C LEU A 225 -3.62 10.92 9.38
N ASP A 226 -2.28 10.95 9.31
CA ASP A 226 -1.40 10.77 10.47
C ASP A 226 -1.62 11.80 11.59
N SER A 227 -2.00 13.03 11.23
CA SER A 227 -2.26 14.11 12.20
C SER A 227 -3.66 14.10 12.81
N HIS A 228 -4.57 13.26 12.28
CA HIS A 228 -5.97 13.16 12.70
C HIS A 228 -6.35 11.72 13.08
N LEU A 229 -5.36 10.88 13.39
CA LEU A 229 -5.59 9.55 13.93
C LEU A 229 -6.10 9.65 15.36
N ASN A 230 -7.23 8.99 15.61
CA ASN A 230 -7.75 8.71 16.94
C ASN A 230 -7.61 7.21 17.22
N GLU A 231 -7.52 6.85 18.50
CA GLU A 231 -7.51 5.47 18.94
C GLU A 231 -8.87 5.11 19.54
N ILE A 232 -9.40 3.96 19.15
CA ILE A 232 -10.55 3.31 19.78
C ILE A 232 -10.07 1.97 20.36
N HIS A 233 -10.57 1.64 21.55
CA HIS A 233 -10.24 0.40 22.24
C HIS A 233 -11.48 -0.49 22.29
N LEU A 234 -11.34 -1.73 21.83
CA LEU A 234 -12.34 -2.78 22.02
C LEU A 234 -11.79 -3.82 22.99
N CYS A 235 -12.51 -4.07 24.07
CA CYS A 235 -12.11 -4.97 25.14
C CYS A 235 -12.95 -6.24 25.12
N CYS A 236 -12.31 -7.36 25.44
CA CYS A 236 -12.99 -8.64 25.63
C CYS A 236 -12.32 -9.46 26.75
N PRO A 237 -13.08 -10.31 27.45
CA PRO A 237 -12.49 -11.33 28.30
C PRO A 237 -11.61 -12.28 27.48
N ILE A 238 -10.51 -12.73 28.07
CA ILE A 238 -9.61 -13.73 27.49
C ILE A 238 -9.61 -14.98 28.38
N GLU A 239 -9.24 -16.11 27.80
CA GLU A 239 -9.03 -17.34 28.55
C GLU A 239 -7.58 -17.81 28.36
N ILE A 240 -6.92 -18.08 29.49
CA ILE A 240 -5.55 -18.58 29.52
C ILE A 240 -5.60 -20.02 30.02
N TYR A 241 -5.06 -20.95 29.24
CA TYR A 241 -5.10 -22.36 29.57
C TYR A 241 -3.70 -22.88 29.77
N GLN A 242 -3.49 -23.59 30.87
CA GLN A 242 -2.27 -24.35 31.08
C GLN A 242 -2.34 -25.67 30.29
N HIS A 243 -1.32 -25.94 29.49
CA HIS A 243 -1.19 -27.21 28.80
C HIS A 243 -0.76 -28.31 29.78
N ILE A 244 -1.74 -29.08 30.26
CA ILE A 244 -1.50 -30.26 31.10
C ILE A 244 -1.82 -31.50 30.28
N LYS A 245 -0.82 -32.37 30.11
CA LYS A 245 -0.96 -33.61 29.35
C LYS A 245 -2.08 -34.49 29.94
N ASP A 246 -2.95 -35.00 29.07
CA ASP A 246 -4.07 -35.89 29.41
C ASP A 246 -5.18 -35.24 30.25
N HIS A 247 -5.21 -33.90 30.37
CA HIS A 247 -6.29 -33.14 31.00
C HIS A 247 -7.07 -32.33 29.94
N PRO A 248 -8.42 -32.22 30.07
CA PRO A 248 -9.21 -31.38 29.17
C PRO A 248 -8.96 -29.89 29.45
N LYS A 249 -9.06 -29.08 28.38
CA LYS A 249 -8.78 -27.64 28.36
C LYS A 249 -9.57 -26.88 29.43
N ASP A 250 -10.87 -27.16 29.55
CA ASP A 250 -11.80 -26.49 30.48
C ASP A 250 -11.43 -26.68 31.96
N ASN A 251 -10.66 -27.73 32.29
CA ASN A 251 -10.20 -27.97 33.66
C ASN A 251 -8.83 -27.31 33.96
N CYS A 252 -8.25 -26.61 32.99
CA CYS A 252 -6.91 -26.03 33.07
C CYS A 252 -6.91 -24.51 32.80
N ILE A 253 -8.06 -23.85 32.94
CA ILE A 253 -8.19 -22.40 32.85
C ILE A 253 -7.52 -21.77 34.08
N LEU A 254 -6.65 -20.80 33.83
CA LEU A 254 -5.96 -20.01 34.85
C LEU A 254 -6.76 -18.72 35.12
N ASP A 255 -6.69 -18.23 36.35
CA ASP A 255 -7.30 -16.97 36.73
C ASP A 255 -6.57 -15.78 36.05
N ASN A 256 -7.31 -14.93 35.37
CA ASN A 256 -6.77 -13.76 34.69
C ASN A 256 -6.17 -12.75 35.69
N ALA A 257 -6.64 -12.69 36.94
CA ALA A 257 -6.04 -11.87 37.99
C ALA A 257 -4.65 -12.38 38.37
N ASP A 258 -4.49 -13.69 38.53
CA ASP A 258 -3.20 -14.31 38.84
C ASP A 258 -2.20 -14.16 37.69
N MET A 259 -2.70 -14.11 36.45
CA MET A 259 -1.88 -13.99 35.24
C MET A 259 -1.55 -12.53 34.85
N ALA A 260 -2.09 -11.53 35.54
CA ALA A 260 -1.86 -10.11 35.25
C ALA A 260 -0.38 -9.72 35.21
N GLY A 261 0.47 -10.36 36.03
CA GLY A 261 1.92 -10.14 36.05
C GLY A 261 2.65 -10.55 34.77
N TYR A 262 2.02 -11.33 33.88
CA TYR A 262 2.58 -11.78 32.61
C TYR A 262 2.18 -10.91 31.41
N ALA A 263 1.50 -9.79 31.62
CA ALA A 263 0.99 -8.94 30.52
C ALA A 263 2.08 -8.56 29.49
N ASP A 264 3.26 -8.14 29.95
CA ASP A 264 4.37 -7.74 29.08
C ASP A 264 4.95 -8.93 28.28
N ASP A 265 5.05 -10.11 28.92
CA ASP A 265 5.52 -11.34 28.29
C ASP A 265 4.52 -11.80 27.23
N ILE A 266 3.23 -11.73 27.54
CA ILE A 266 2.14 -12.08 26.62
C ILE A 266 2.13 -11.13 25.42
N ASN A 267 2.22 -9.82 25.64
CA ASN A 267 2.30 -8.85 24.56
C ASN A 267 3.54 -9.04 23.68
N THR A 268 4.66 -9.46 24.27
CA THR A 268 5.85 -9.82 23.51
C THR A 268 5.62 -11.09 22.69
N PHE A 269 5.02 -12.11 23.29
CA PHE A 269 4.66 -13.35 22.61
C PHE A 269 3.69 -13.10 21.44
N ILE A 270 2.69 -12.24 21.61
CA ILE A 270 1.78 -11.83 20.52
C ILE A 270 2.58 -11.22 19.37
N ARG A 271 3.38 -10.18 19.65
CA ARG A 271 4.17 -9.47 18.62
C ARG A 271 5.15 -10.38 17.87
N GLU A 272 5.79 -11.34 18.56
CA GLU A 272 6.70 -12.30 17.93
C GLU A 272 5.99 -13.30 17.02
N ASN A 273 4.67 -13.44 17.19
CA ASN A 273 3.84 -14.41 16.50
C ASN A 273 2.98 -13.83 15.38
N ASP A 274 2.90 -12.50 15.28
CA ASP A 274 2.34 -11.79 14.14
C ASP A 274 3.20 -11.99 12.89
N LEU A 275 2.55 -11.97 11.73
CA LEU A 275 3.23 -11.97 10.45
C LEU A 275 3.87 -10.60 10.20
N PRO A 276 5.03 -10.52 9.52
CA PRO A 276 5.66 -9.23 9.19
C PRO A 276 4.75 -8.27 8.42
N ALA A 277 3.79 -8.81 7.64
CA ALA A 277 2.80 -8.01 6.92
C ALA A 277 1.73 -7.39 7.85
N GLU A 278 1.45 -8.01 9.00
CA GLU A 278 0.47 -7.55 9.98
C GLU A 278 1.01 -6.38 10.82
N HIS A 279 2.33 -6.20 10.93
CA HIS A 279 2.92 -5.14 11.76
C HIS A 279 2.42 -3.72 11.42
N LYS A 280 2.00 -3.46 10.18
CA LYS A 280 1.51 -2.14 9.76
C LYS A 280 -0.01 -1.97 9.96
N ARG A 281 -0.79 -3.02 9.72
CA ARG A 281 -2.26 -2.95 9.61
C ARG A 281 -2.98 -3.73 10.71
N GLY A 282 -2.26 -4.60 11.42
CA GLY A 282 -2.83 -5.59 12.34
C GLY A 282 -3.85 -6.48 11.63
N LEU A 283 -4.97 -6.74 12.31
CA LEU A 283 -6.10 -7.49 11.75
C LEU A 283 -6.55 -6.94 10.41
N MET A 284 -6.53 -5.61 10.25
CA MET A 284 -6.99 -4.96 9.03
C MET A 284 -6.18 -5.27 7.77
N LEU A 285 -5.04 -5.98 7.88
CA LEU A 285 -4.37 -6.55 6.71
C LEU A 285 -5.31 -7.48 5.93
N TRP A 286 -6.15 -8.21 6.64
CA TRP A 286 -7.04 -9.24 6.10
C TRP A 286 -8.44 -8.71 5.78
N TYR A 287 -8.73 -7.46 6.16
CA TYR A 287 -10.03 -6.86 5.92
C TYR A 287 -10.24 -6.68 4.41
N SER A 288 -11.31 -7.30 3.92
CA SER A 288 -11.72 -7.18 2.52
C SER A 288 -13.08 -6.47 2.47
N PRO A 289 -13.14 -5.25 1.90
CA PRO A 289 -14.40 -4.53 1.76
C PRO A 289 -15.45 -5.38 1.02
N GLU A 290 -16.65 -5.46 1.58
CA GLU A 290 -17.74 -6.28 1.01
C GLU A 290 -18.40 -5.63 -0.22
N GLY A 291 -18.11 -4.35 -0.45
CA GLY A 291 -18.67 -3.56 -1.53
C GLY A 291 -17.98 -2.21 -1.67
N PRO A 292 -18.40 -1.39 -2.65
CA PRO A 292 -17.82 -0.06 -2.90
C PRO A 292 -18.19 0.98 -1.83
N ASP A 293 -19.22 0.70 -1.02
CA ASP A 293 -19.74 1.59 0.02
C ASP A 293 -19.17 1.22 1.41
N ASP A 294 -18.28 0.23 1.46
CA ASP A 294 -17.62 -0.21 2.68
C ASP A 294 -16.33 0.58 2.89
N GLU A 295 -16.42 1.56 3.80
CA GLU A 295 -15.34 2.52 4.09
C GLU A 295 -14.45 2.11 5.26
N ILE A 296 -14.64 0.92 5.85
CA ILE A 296 -13.91 0.51 7.06
C ILE A 296 -12.41 0.44 6.80
N SER A 297 -12.00 -0.07 5.63
CA SER A 297 -10.57 -0.14 5.26
C SER A 297 -9.92 1.25 5.06
N GLU A 298 -10.74 2.25 4.73
CA GLU A 298 -10.32 3.64 4.54
C GLU A 298 -10.23 4.37 5.89
N LYS A 299 -11.23 4.20 6.76
CA LYS A 299 -11.32 4.89 8.05
C LYS A 299 -10.47 4.25 9.14
N VAL A 300 -10.45 2.92 9.22
CA VAL A 300 -9.62 2.17 10.17
C VAL A 300 -8.26 1.93 9.51
N GLN A 301 -7.19 2.51 10.05
CA GLN A 301 -5.81 2.38 9.55
C GLN A 301 -5.11 1.14 10.09
N SER A 302 -5.40 0.72 11.32
CA SER A 302 -4.83 -0.50 11.90
C SER A 302 -5.72 -1.00 13.05
N ALA A 303 -5.61 -2.27 13.39
CA ALA A 303 -6.26 -2.86 14.56
C ALA A 303 -5.37 -3.94 15.14
N HIS A 304 -4.76 -3.69 16.29
CA HIS A 304 -3.77 -4.58 16.91
C HIS A 304 -4.30 -5.18 18.20
N CYS A 305 -4.20 -6.50 18.32
CA CYS A 305 -4.54 -7.22 19.53
C CYS A 305 -3.39 -7.17 20.52
N THR A 306 -3.71 -6.88 21.78
CA THR A 306 -2.80 -6.86 22.93
C THR A 306 -3.55 -7.36 24.16
N VAL A 307 -2.84 -7.52 25.26
CA VAL A 307 -3.47 -7.69 26.57
C VAL A 307 -3.10 -6.52 27.48
N GLU A 308 -4.05 -6.09 28.30
CA GLU A 308 -3.85 -5.06 29.32
C GLU A 308 -4.38 -5.54 30.66
N VAL A 309 -3.90 -4.94 31.76
CA VAL A 309 -4.43 -5.22 33.10
C VAL A 309 -5.51 -4.20 33.40
N ILE A 310 -6.77 -4.60 33.28
CA ILE A 310 -7.93 -3.76 33.56
C ILE A 310 -8.59 -4.29 34.83
N ASN A 311 -8.79 -3.42 35.83
CA ASN A 311 -9.37 -3.78 37.12
C ASN A 311 -8.66 -4.93 37.87
N GLY A 312 -7.37 -5.15 37.58
CA GLY A 312 -6.56 -6.19 38.20
C GLY A 312 -6.59 -7.54 37.47
N GLU A 313 -7.37 -7.66 36.40
CA GLU A 313 -7.43 -8.86 35.57
C GLU A 313 -6.80 -8.60 34.20
N LEU A 314 -6.26 -9.68 33.61
CA LEU A 314 -5.78 -9.62 32.23
C LEU A 314 -6.97 -9.60 31.26
N THR A 315 -7.03 -8.59 30.41
CA THR A 315 -8.09 -8.34 29.43
C THR A 315 -7.50 -8.26 28.03
N GLY A 316 -8.21 -8.78 27.03
CA GLY A 316 -7.82 -8.65 25.62
C GLY A 316 -8.27 -7.31 25.07
N VAL A 317 -7.36 -6.55 24.48
CA VAL A 317 -7.60 -5.21 23.95
C VAL A 317 -7.24 -5.16 22.48
N ILE A 318 -8.16 -4.70 21.64
CA ILE A 318 -7.88 -4.31 20.26
C ILE A 318 -7.76 -2.79 20.22
N THR A 319 -6.55 -2.30 19.98
CA THR A 319 -6.31 -0.88 19.73
C THR A 319 -6.42 -0.63 18.23
N ALA A 320 -7.48 0.06 17.82
CA ALA A 320 -7.67 0.45 16.43
C ALA A 320 -7.40 1.93 16.21
N LYS A 321 -6.55 2.23 15.22
CA LYS A 321 -6.28 3.61 14.79
C LYS A 321 -7.24 3.97 13.68
N ILE A 322 -8.05 5.00 13.91
CA ILE A 322 -9.08 5.44 12.96
C ILE A 322 -8.87 6.90 12.58
N THR A 323 -9.36 7.28 11.40
CA THR A 323 -9.48 8.69 10.99
C THR A 323 -10.94 9.11 11.04
N GLY A 324 -11.23 10.22 11.73
CA GLY A 324 -12.61 10.67 11.94
C GLY A 324 -13.35 9.80 12.96
N GLU A 325 -14.61 9.48 12.67
CA GLU A 325 -15.50 8.67 13.50
C GLU A 325 -16.08 7.53 12.65
N LEU A 326 -16.41 6.41 13.31
CA LEU A 326 -17.20 5.34 12.73
C LEU A 326 -18.65 5.56 13.13
N SER A 327 -19.57 5.50 12.17
CA SER A 327 -21.01 5.44 12.48
C SER A 327 -21.35 4.14 13.23
N ASP A 328 -22.51 4.09 13.88
CA ASP A 328 -22.95 2.90 14.62
C ASP A 328 -22.94 1.62 13.75
N GLU A 329 -23.34 1.73 12.48
CA GLU A 329 -23.32 0.62 11.52
C GLU A 329 -21.89 0.18 11.16
N GLU A 330 -20.99 1.14 10.94
CA GLU A 330 -19.57 0.85 10.66
C GLU A 330 -18.86 0.25 11.87
N MET A 331 -19.15 0.74 13.08
CA MET A 331 -18.62 0.21 14.33
C MET A 331 -19.09 -1.23 14.55
N GLU A 332 -20.39 -1.50 14.39
CA GLU A 332 -20.93 -2.85 14.48
C GLU A 332 -20.24 -3.80 13.51
N LYS A 333 -20.11 -3.38 12.25
CA LYS A 333 -19.47 -4.19 11.21
C LYS A 333 -17.98 -4.41 11.48
N PHE A 334 -17.25 -3.38 11.92
CA PHE A 334 -15.84 -3.50 12.31
C PHE A 334 -15.67 -4.47 13.49
N ARG A 335 -16.54 -4.37 14.48
CA ARG A 335 -16.56 -5.25 15.66
C ARG A 335 -16.87 -6.69 15.30
N GLN A 336 -17.88 -6.95 14.47
CA GLN A 336 -18.20 -8.29 13.97
C GLN A 336 -17.03 -8.90 13.20
N TYR A 337 -16.36 -8.08 12.38
CA TYR A 337 -15.12 -8.50 11.71
C TYR A 337 -14.03 -8.90 12.72
N CYS A 338 -13.80 -8.08 13.75
CA CYS A 338 -12.84 -8.40 14.81
C CYS A 338 -13.21 -9.70 15.54
N VAL A 339 -14.47 -9.88 15.94
CA VAL A 339 -14.96 -11.13 16.54
C VAL A 339 -14.68 -12.34 15.63
N GLY A 340 -14.89 -12.20 14.31
CA GLY A 340 -14.52 -13.22 13.34
C GLY A 340 -13.02 -13.54 13.31
N GLN A 341 -12.16 -12.52 13.46
CA GLN A 341 -10.70 -12.70 13.56
C GLN A 341 -10.21 -13.19 14.92
N LEU A 342 -10.99 -13.05 16.00
CA LEU A 342 -10.65 -13.60 17.32
C LEU A 342 -11.11 -15.06 17.45
N SER A 343 -12.30 -15.38 16.95
CA SER A 343 -12.88 -16.74 16.97
C SER A 343 -12.24 -17.70 15.97
N ASP A 344 -11.81 -17.19 14.81
CA ASP A 344 -11.08 -17.92 13.79
C ASP A 344 -9.86 -17.11 13.34
N GLY A 345 -9.16 -17.51 12.28
CA GLY A 345 -8.10 -16.68 11.69
C GLY A 345 -6.96 -16.38 12.68
N TRP A 346 -6.76 -15.09 13.01
CA TRP A 346 -5.68 -14.63 13.87
C TRP A 346 -5.74 -15.24 15.28
N GLY A 347 -6.90 -15.19 15.95
CA GLY A 347 -7.05 -15.65 17.33
C GLY A 347 -6.83 -17.15 17.46
N LYS A 348 -7.41 -17.94 16.55
CA LYS A 348 -7.16 -19.39 16.48
C LYS A 348 -5.72 -19.75 16.12
N SER A 349 -5.05 -18.91 15.34
CA SER A 349 -3.62 -19.08 15.04
C SER A 349 -2.76 -18.86 16.29
N LEU A 350 -3.08 -17.85 17.10
CA LEU A 350 -2.40 -17.58 18.37
C LEU A 350 -2.66 -18.69 19.40
N GLU A 351 -3.92 -19.13 19.53
CA GLU A 351 -4.33 -20.14 20.53
C GLU A 351 -3.56 -21.46 20.35
N GLN A 352 -3.19 -21.84 19.13
CA GLN A 352 -2.42 -23.05 18.84
C GLN A 352 -0.94 -22.98 19.27
N LYS A 353 -0.48 -21.82 19.74
CA LYS A 353 0.93 -21.58 20.09
C LYS A 353 1.10 -21.57 21.59
N TYR A 354 2.19 -22.20 22.04
CA TYR A 354 2.49 -22.38 23.45
C TYR A 354 3.52 -21.35 23.91
N MET A 355 3.18 -20.58 24.95
CA MET A 355 4.12 -19.70 25.65
C MET A 355 4.61 -20.39 26.92
N ARG A 356 5.92 -20.37 27.17
CA ARG A 356 6.51 -20.92 28.40
C ARG A 356 6.56 -19.86 29.49
N THR A 357 6.05 -20.20 30.66
CA THR A 357 6.04 -19.36 31.87
C THR A 357 6.52 -20.15 33.08
N GLU A 358 6.64 -19.51 34.24
CA GLU A 358 6.95 -20.22 35.49
C GLU A 358 5.81 -21.14 35.94
N VAL A 359 4.56 -20.83 35.56
CA VAL A 359 3.39 -21.66 35.85
C VAL A 359 3.26 -22.83 34.87
N GLY A 360 3.90 -22.80 33.70
CA GLY A 360 3.91 -23.90 32.74
C GLY A 360 3.87 -23.44 31.28
N GLU A 361 3.61 -24.38 30.37
CA GLU A 361 3.26 -24.03 28.99
C GLU A 361 1.79 -23.61 28.94
N ILE A 362 1.51 -22.41 28.42
CA ILE A 362 0.16 -21.85 28.35
C ILE A 362 -0.23 -21.50 26.91
N ASN A 363 -1.54 -21.50 26.65
CA ASN A 363 -2.18 -21.00 25.44
C ASN A 363 -3.13 -19.86 25.81
N ILE A 364 -3.39 -18.96 24.87
CA ILE A 364 -4.18 -17.76 25.09
C ILE A 364 -5.28 -17.71 24.04
N SER A 365 -6.53 -17.61 24.48
CA SER A 365 -7.68 -17.39 23.60
C SER A 365 -8.27 -16.00 23.86
N PHE A 366 -8.49 -15.26 22.77
CA PHE A 366 -9.21 -13.99 22.80
C PHE A 366 -10.72 -14.15 22.58
N TRP A 367 -11.20 -15.38 22.47
CA TRP A 367 -12.59 -15.67 22.16
C TRP A 367 -13.12 -16.86 22.97
N SER A 368 -14.38 -16.78 23.35
CA SER A 368 -15.12 -17.85 24.03
C SER A 368 -16.51 -17.98 23.40
N ASP A 369 -17.09 -19.19 23.46
CA ASP A 369 -18.47 -19.46 23.04
C ASP A 369 -19.50 -19.24 24.15
N ASP A 370 -19.05 -18.75 25.32
CA ASP A 370 -19.90 -18.35 26.43
C ASP A 370 -20.83 -17.18 26.05
N GLU A 371 -22.10 -17.27 26.46
CA GLU A 371 -23.12 -16.25 26.17
C GLU A 371 -22.80 -14.88 26.80
N SER A 372 -21.95 -14.85 27.84
CA SER A 372 -21.47 -13.63 28.49
C SER A 372 -20.26 -13.00 27.80
N TRP A 373 -19.62 -13.70 26.86
CA TRP A 373 -18.47 -13.16 26.15
C TRP A 373 -18.92 -12.13 25.12
N ALA A 374 -18.32 -10.95 25.17
CA ALA A 374 -18.50 -9.90 24.18
C ALA A 374 -17.20 -9.13 23.95
N LEU A 375 -17.03 -8.66 22.72
CA LEU A 375 -16.07 -7.62 22.37
C LEU A 375 -16.83 -6.30 22.36
N VAL A 376 -16.51 -5.39 23.28
CA VAL A 376 -17.25 -4.13 23.48
C VAL A 376 -16.27 -2.95 23.56
N PRO A 377 -16.71 -1.70 23.31
CA PRO A 377 -15.93 -0.51 23.60
C PRO A 377 -15.39 -0.48 25.04
N GLU A 378 -14.21 0.09 25.23
CA GLU A 378 -13.55 0.17 26.55
C GLU A 378 -14.42 0.83 27.63
N ASP A 379 -15.15 1.89 27.30
CA ASP A 379 -16.04 2.58 28.24
C ASP A 379 -17.20 1.70 28.70
N GLU A 380 -17.78 0.91 27.79
CA GLU A 380 -18.80 -0.11 28.10
C GLU A 380 -18.19 -1.20 28.99
N TYR A 381 -17.03 -1.74 28.62
CA TYR A 381 -16.33 -2.79 29.37
C TYR A 381 -15.99 -2.38 30.80
N LEU A 382 -15.52 -1.14 30.99
CA LEU A 382 -15.20 -0.60 32.31
C LEU A 382 -16.46 -0.43 33.17
N SER A 383 -17.59 -0.05 32.54
CA SER A 383 -18.85 0.20 33.24
C SER A 383 -19.52 -1.08 33.76
N ASP A 384 -19.49 -2.17 32.98
CA ASP A 384 -20.05 -3.46 33.39
C ASP A 384 -19.23 -4.10 34.53
N ASN A 385 -17.90 -4.03 34.45
CA ASN A 385 -17.02 -4.53 35.50
C ASN A 385 -17.17 -3.77 36.84
N THR A 386 -17.51 -2.48 36.82
CA THR A 386 -17.81 -1.76 38.06
C THR A 386 -19.09 -2.23 38.75
N GLN A 387 -20.08 -2.75 38.02
CA GLN A 387 -21.32 -3.25 38.62
C GLN A 387 -21.11 -4.60 39.32
N ASP A 388 -20.27 -5.48 38.78
CA ASP A 388 -19.94 -6.77 39.39
C ASP A 388 -19.07 -6.64 40.66
N MET A 389 -18.21 -5.61 40.73
CA MET A 389 -17.45 -5.30 41.95
C MET A 389 -18.34 -4.74 43.08
N GLU A 390 -19.37 -3.95 42.79
CA GLU A 390 -20.29 -3.45 43.82
C GLU A 390 -21.24 -4.54 44.35
N MET A 391 -21.53 -5.58 43.58
CA MET A 391 -22.36 -6.71 43.99
C MET A 391 -21.61 -7.81 44.77
N SER A 392 -20.28 -7.79 44.76
CA SER A 392 -19.40 -8.79 45.41
C SER A 392 -18.76 -8.31 46.74
N MET A 393 -18.96 -7.04 47.12
CA MET A 393 -18.64 -6.49 48.46
C MET A 393 -19.84 -6.58 49.42
#